data_AF-R9HI46-F1
#
_entry.id   AF-R9HI46-F1
#
_cell.length_a   1.000
_cell.length_b   1.000
_cell.length_c   1.000
_cell.angle_alpha   90.00
_cell.angle_beta   90.00
_cell.angle_gamma   90.00
#
_symmetry.space_group_name_H-M   'P 1'
#
loop_
_entity.id
_entity.type
_entity.pdbx_description
1 polymer ?
#
loop_
_entity_poly.entity_id
_entity_poly.type
_entity_poly.pdbx_seq_one_letter_code
_entity_poly.pdbx_strand_id
1 'polypeptide(L)' 'MAKRNSKTAAQQCRYYEVGNIFEYMEETYINGNFSTFRELYHELNKDARRDFIDFLLSEVQPTYWRDILKQTI' A
#
# COMPACT_ATOMS: atom_id res chain seq x y z
N MET A 1 20.80 -6.80 -4.90
CA MET A 1 20.15 -7.42 -3.72
C MET A 1 18.74 -7.82 -4.13
N ALA A 2 18.33 -9.07 -3.95
CA ALA A 2 16.95 -9.46 -4.25
C ALA A 2 16.00 -8.74 -3.28
N LYS A 3 14.98 -8.05 -3.81
CA LYS A 3 13.95 -7.38 -2.99
C LYS A 3 13.22 -8.46 -2.20
N ARG A 4 13.41 -8.48 -0.88
CA ARG A 4 12.73 -9.44 0.00
C ARG A 4 11.28 -8.97 0.18
N ASN A 5 10.33 -9.73 -0.34
CA ASN A 5 8.91 -9.52 -0.07
C ASN A 5 8.58 -9.96 1.37
N SER A 6 7.44 -9.53 1.92
CA SER A 6 7.02 -9.73 3.32
C SER A 6 7.57 -8.69 4.32
N LYS A 7 7.30 -7.42 4.02
CA LYS A 7 7.62 -6.27 4.89
C LYS A 7 6.46 -5.92 5.81
N THR A 8 6.75 -5.56 7.05
CA THR A 8 5.77 -4.87 7.91
C THR A 8 5.60 -3.42 7.43
N ALA A 9 4.50 -2.77 7.82
CA ALA A 9 4.29 -1.35 7.53
C ALA A 9 5.47 -0.48 8.01
N ALA A 10 5.92 -0.69 9.26
CA ALA A 10 7.06 0.04 9.82
C ALA A 10 8.38 -0.20 9.06
N GLN A 11 8.60 -1.40 8.49
CA GLN A 11 9.78 -1.66 7.67
C GLN A 11 9.71 -0.92 6.34
N GLN A 12 8.53 -0.83 5.72
CA GLN A 12 8.36 -0.05 4.51
C GLN A 12 8.47 1.46 4.78
N CYS A 13 7.89 1.98 5.87
CA CYS A 13 8.07 3.37 6.28
C CYS A 13 9.55 3.76 6.35
N ARG A 14 10.38 2.92 6.96
CA ARG A 14 11.84 3.15 7.02
C ARG A 14 12.53 3.07 5.66
N TYR A 15 12.06 2.20 4.76
CA TYR A 15 12.68 2.01 3.44
C TYR A 15 12.33 3.13 2.46
N TYR A 16 11.08 3.58 2.47
CA TYR A 16 10.59 4.68 1.63
C TYR A 16 10.69 6.06 2.30
N GLU A 17 11.20 6.11 3.54
CA GLU A 17 11.38 7.34 4.32
C GLU A 17 10.09 8.14 4.52
N VAL A 18 8.98 7.43 4.78
CA VAL A 18 7.64 8.00 4.99
C VAL A 18 7.12 7.76 6.41
N GLY A 19 6.28 8.66 6.90
CA GLY A 19 5.63 8.55 8.21
C GLY A 19 4.55 7.47 8.25
N ASN A 20 3.71 7.42 7.21
CA ASN A 20 2.65 6.43 7.04
C ASN A 20 2.73 5.84 5.62
N ILE A 21 3.01 4.55 5.55
CA ILE A 21 3.13 3.85 4.27
C ILE A 21 1.79 3.69 3.56
N PHE A 22 0.68 3.63 4.28
CA PHE A 22 -0.65 3.46 3.66
C PHE A 22 -1.14 4.75 3.01
N GLU A 23 -0.91 5.91 3.63
CA GLU A 23 -1.10 7.23 3.00
C GLU A 23 -0.24 7.35 1.73
N TYR A 24 1.04 6.97 1.81
CA TYR A 24 1.90 6.98 0.64
C TYR A 24 1.40 6.06 -0.49
N MET A 25 0.85 4.88 -0.16
CA MET A 25 0.24 3.97 -1.13
C MET A 25 -1.03 4.57 -1.75
N GLU A 26 -1.90 5.18 -0.96
CA GLU A 26 -3.10 5.89 -1.44
C GLU A 26 -2.71 7.01 -2.41
N GLU A 27 -1.81 7.91 -2.00
CA GLU A 27 -1.34 9.02 -2.83
C GLU A 27 -0.69 8.52 -4.11
N THR A 28 0.13 7.46 -4.04
CA THR A 28 0.75 6.83 -5.20
C THR A 28 -0.32 6.36 -6.19
N TYR A 29 -1.40 5.74 -5.70
CA TYR A 29 -2.51 5.31 -6.54
C TYR A 29 -3.28 6.50 -7.13
N ILE A 30 -3.64 7.50 -6.32
CA ILE A 30 -4.39 8.69 -6.75
C ILE A 30 -3.62 9.48 -7.81
N ASN A 31 -2.29 9.53 -7.71
CA ASN A 31 -1.42 10.16 -8.70
C ASN A 31 -1.26 9.34 -9.99
N GLY A 32 -1.93 8.19 -10.11
CA GLY A 32 -1.91 7.34 -11.31
C GLY A 32 -0.70 6.42 -11.42
N ASN A 33 0.14 6.33 -10.39
CA ASN A 33 1.35 5.48 -10.39
C ASN A 33 1.02 4.03 -10.03
N PHE A 34 0.16 3.39 -10.83
CA PHE A 34 -0.41 2.08 -10.53
C PHE A 34 0.60 0.93 -10.49
N SER A 35 1.70 1.02 -11.24
CA SER A 35 2.79 0.03 -11.16
C SER A 35 3.47 0.09 -9.79
N THR A 36 3.84 1.28 -9.34
CA THR A 36 4.47 1.51 -8.04
C THR A 36 3.55 1.12 -6.90
N PHE A 37 2.25 1.46 -6.98
CA PHE A 37 1.26 1.00 -6.00
C PHE A 37 1.25 -0.54 -5.86
N ARG A 38 1.22 -1.27 -6.98
CA ARG A 38 1.22 -2.74 -6.98
C ARG A 38 2.51 -3.31 -6.39
N GLU A 39 3.65 -2.71 -6.66
CA GLU A 39 4.93 -3.10 -6.04
C GLU A 39 4.89 -2.91 -4.52
N LEU A 40 4.46 -1.74 -4.05
CA LEU A 40 4.30 -1.43 -2.63
C LEU A 40 3.40 -2.47 -1.94
N TYR A 41 2.23 -2.77 -2.53
CA TYR A 41 1.31 -3.75 -1.98
C TYR A 41 1.90 -5.17 -1.96
N HIS A 42 2.62 -5.58 -3.01
CA HIS A 42 3.23 -6.92 -3.06
C HIS A 42 4.39 -7.10 -2.09
N GLU A 43 5.09 -6.04 -1.74
CA GLU A 43 6.14 -6.06 -0.73
C GLU A 43 5.58 -6.27 0.69
N LEU A 44 4.36 -5.82 0.98
CA LEU A 44 3.72 -6.00 2.28
C LEU A 44 3.60 -7.49 2.64
N ASN A 45 3.80 -7.80 3.92
CA ASN A 45 3.46 -9.09 4.48
C ASN A 45 1.95 -9.25 4.65
N LYS A 46 1.50 -10.47 4.99
CA LYS A 46 0.08 -10.80 5.08
C LYS A 46 -0.69 -9.91 6.06
N ASP A 47 -0.09 -9.58 7.21
CA ASP A 47 -0.76 -8.78 8.24
C ASP A 47 -0.82 -7.32 7.82
N ALA A 48 0.27 -6.75 7.30
CA ALA A 48 0.28 -5.38 6.81
C ALA A 48 -0.62 -5.17 5.57
N ARG A 49 -0.87 -6.21 4.77
CA ARG A 49 -1.92 -6.17 3.73
C ARG A 49 -3.31 -6.07 4.34
N ARG A 50 -3.61 -6.78 5.42
CA ARG A 50 -4.90 -6.67 6.12
C ARG A 50 -5.05 -5.28 6.71
N ASP A 51 -4.02 -4.79 7.39
CA ASP A 51 -3.99 -3.42 7.94
C ASP A 51 -4.22 -2.37 6.83
N PHE A 52 -3.65 -2.57 5.64
CA PHE A 52 -3.91 -1.69 4.48
C PHE A 52 -5.37 -1.76 4.01
N ILE A 53 -6.00 -2.94 3.98
CA ILE A 53 -7.42 -3.05 3.63
C ILE A 53 -8.30 -2.37 4.69
N ASP A 54 -7.98 -2.49 5.97
CA ASP A 54 -8.70 -1.81 7.04
C ASP A 54 -8.57 -0.28 6.90
N PHE A 55 -7.35 0.22 6.68
CA PHE A 55 -7.09 1.64 6.37
C PHE A 55 -7.85 2.11 5.12
N LEU A 56 -7.85 1.33 4.05
CA LEU A 56 -8.56 1.65 2.81
C LEU A 56 -10.05 1.87 3.07
N LEU A 57 -10.67 1.04 3.91
CA LEU A 57 -12.10 1.12 4.19
C LEU A 57 -12.47 2.13 5.28
N SER A 58 -11.51 2.64 6.07
CA SER A 58 -11.75 3.62 7.13
C SER A 58 -11.36 5.05 6.76
N GLU A 59 -10.21 5.24 6.08
CA GLU A 59 -9.62 6.56 5.87
C GLU A 59 -9.73 7.05 4.41
N VAL A 60 -9.68 6.14 3.43
CA VAL A 60 -9.64 6.53 2.01
C VAL A 60 -11.03 6.86 1.50
N GLN A 61 -11.15 7.82 0.58
CA GLN A 61 -12.43 8.19 -0.01
C GLN A 61 -13.10 7.00 -0.75
N PRO A 62 -14.40 6.72 -0.50
CA PRO A 62 -15.11 5.55 -1.06
C PRO A 62 -15.09 5.43 -2.58
N THR A 63 -14.90 6.54 -3.30
CA THR A 63 -14.83 6.55 -4.77
C THR A 63 -13.64 5.74 -5.31
N TYR A 64 -12.56 5.57 -4.53
CA TYR A 64 -11.35 4.87 -4.97
C TYR A 64 -11.33 3.40 -4.55
N TRP A 65 -12.15 2.98 -3.60
CA TRP A 65 -12.06 1.64 -2.98
C TRP A 65 -12.08 0.51 -4.00
N ARG A 66 -13.07 0.53 -4.90
CA ARG A 66 -13.25 -0.55 -5.88
C ARG A 66 -12.05 -0.67 -6.80
N ASP A 67 -11.49 0.44 -7.24
CA ASP A 67 -10.41 0.42 -8.22
C ASP A 67 -9.06 0.16 -7.57
N ILE A 68 -8.84 0.59 -6.32
CA ILE A 68 -7.70 0.19 -5.50
C ILE A 68 -7.75 -1.33 -5.24
N LEU A 69 -8.88 -1.87 -4.78
CA LEU A 69 -9.02 -3.31 -4.51
C LEU A 69 -8.73 -4.17 -5.74
N LYS A 70 -9.16 -3.75 -6.93
CA LYS A 70 -8.83 -4.46 -8.18
C LYS A 70 -7.32 -4.53 -8.46
N GLN A 71 -6.53 -3.57 -8.00
CA GLN A 71 -5.06 -3.62 -8.15
C GLN A 71 -4.39 -4.56 -7.13
N THR A 72 -5.11 -5.01 -6.10
CA THR A 72 -4.57 -5.85 -5.02
C THR A 72 -4.82 -7.36 -5.19
N ILE A 73 -5.47 -7.75 -6.30
CA ILE A 73 -5.82 -9.13 -6.66
C ILE A 73 -4.71 -9.76 -7.50
#